data_AF-A0A939WLG0-F1
#
_entry.id   AF-A0A939WLG0-F1
#
_cell.length_a   1.000
_cell.length_b   1.000
_cell.length_c   1.000
_cell.angle_alpha   90.00
_cell.angle_beta   90.00
_cell.angle_gamma   90.00
#
_symmetry.space_group_name_H-M   'P 1'
#
loop_
_entity.id
_entity.type
_entity.pdbx_description
1 polymer ?
#
loop_
_entity_poly.entity_id
_entity_poly.type
_entity_poly.pdbx_seq_one_letter_code
_entity_poly.pdbx_strand_id
1 'polypeptide(L)' 'NVVGLTRRGFSRESIQALKEAHRFLYRDGLNRSQALDRVEHDVEQTPEVQRLVAFYRKSQRGVA' A
#
# COMPACT_ATOMS: atom_id res chain seq x y z
N ASN A 1 -9.79 -5.02 0.08
CA ASN A 1 -11.18 -5.12 0.59
C ASN A 1 -11.43 -3.98 1.58
N VAL A 2 -12.16 -2.93 1.17
CA VAL A 2 -12.35 -1.70 1.98
C VAL A 2 -13.33 -1.92 3.12
N VAL A 3 -14.40 -2.67 2.86
CA VAL A 3 -15.45 -2.99 3.86
C VAL A 3 -14.84 -3.73 5.05
N GLY A 4 -13.94 -4.67 4.80
CA GLY A 4 -13.25 -5.41 5.86
C GLY A 4 -12.36 -4.52 6.74
N LEU A 5 -11.67 -3.53 6.16
CA LEU A 5 -10.86 -2.57 6.92
C LEU A 5 -11.74 -1.64 7.76
N THR A 6 -12.85 -1.18 7.19
CA THR A 6 -13.80 -0.32 7.93
C THR A 6 -14.39 -1.05 9.14
N ARG A 7 -14.80 -2.31 8.97
CA ARG A 7 -15.31 -3.15 10.07
C ARG A 7 -14.28 -3.44 11.16
N ARG A 8 -12.99 -3.38 10.85
CA ARG A 8 -11.89 -3.57 11.80
C ARG A 8 -11.45 -2.26 12.47
N GLY A 9 -12.14 -1.15 12.22
CA GLY A 9 -11.88 0.12 12.88
C GLY A 9 -10.68 0.91 12.35
N PHE A 10 -10.24 0.63 11.12
CA PHE A 10 -9.17 1.42 10.50
C PHE A 10 -9.65 2.85 10.24
N SER A 11 -8.77 3.83 10.46
CA SER A 11 -9.09 5.23 10.19
C SER A 11 -9.37 5.45 8.70
N ARG A 12 -10.14 6.50 8.39
CA ARG A 12 -10.40 6.88 6.99
C ARG A 12 -9.10 7.23 6.25
N GLU A 13 -8.17 7.90 6.93
CA GLU A 13 -6.82 8.19 6.41
C GLU A 13 -6.08 6.91 6.04
N SER A 14 -5.96 5.95 6.96
CA SER A 14 -5.27 4.68 6.69
C SER A 14 -5.92 3.92 5.54
N ILE A 15 -7.26 3.90 5.46
CA ILE A 15 -7.98 3.26 4.35
C ILE A 15 -7.69 3.97 3.01
N GLN A 16 -7.63 5.30 3.01
CA GLN A 16 -7.35 6.07 1.80
C GLN A 16 -5.91 5.89 1.34
N ALA A 17 -4.95 5.98 2.27
CA ALA A 17 -3.54 5.76 2.01
C ALA A 17 -3.29 4.33 1.45
N LEU A 18 -3.91 3.30 2.05
CA LEU A 18 -3.83 1.93 1.53
C LEU A 18 -4.44 1.77 0.12
N LYS A 19 -5.51 2.51 -0.21
CA LYS A 19 -6.10 2.50 -1.55
C LYS A 19 -5.17 3.11 -2.59
N GLU A 20 -4.51 4.21 -2.24
CA GLU A 20 -3.55 4.89 -3.12
C GLU A 20 -2.30 4.03 -3.32
N ALA A 21 -1.78 3.45 -2.24
CA ALA A 21 -0.66 2.53 -2.32
C ALA A 21 -0.98 1.32 -3.23
N HIS A 22 -2.18 0.74 -3.08
CA HIS A 22 -2.63 -0.34 -3.95
C HIS A 22 -2.76 0.10 -5.43
N ARG A 23 -3.09 1.37 -5.70
CA ARG A 23 -3.16 1.87 -7.08
C ARG A 23 -1.78 1.90 -7.71
N PHE A 24 -0.77 2.44 -7.03
CA PHE A 24 0.60 2.46 -7.53
C PHE A 24 1.16 1.05 -7.73
N LEU A 25 0.90 0.14 -6.80
CA LEU A 25 1.41 -1.23 -6.86
C LEU A 25 0.82 -2.09 -7.99
N TYR A 26 -0.40 -1.81 -8.46
CA TYR A 26 -1.12 -2.72 -9.36
C TYR A 26 -1.78 -2.08 -10.59
N ARG A 27 -1.98 -0.76 -10.63
CA ARG A 27 -2.80 -0.10 -11.67
C ARG A 27 -2.04 0.89 -12.53
N ASP A 28 -0.89 1.38 -12.09
CA ASP A 28 -0.16 2.45 -12.79
C ASP A 28 0.90 1.92 -13.78
N GLY A 29 0.95 0.61 -14.01
CA GLY A 29 1.91 -0.02 -14.92
C GLY A 29 3.38 0.09 -14.47
N LEU A 30 3.61 0.54 -13.23
CA LEU A 30 4.91 0.67 -12.62
C LEU A 30 5.50 -0.70 -12.30
N ASN A 31 6.82 -0.82 -12.43
CA ASN A 31 7.50 -1.96 -11.84
C ASN A 31 7.49 -1.83 -10.32
N ARG A 32 7.76 -2.95 -9.63
CA ARG A 32 7.66 -3.00 -8.18
C ARG A 32 8.49 -1.93 -7.46
N SER A 33 9.73 -1.70 -7.87
CA SER A 33 10.59 -0.70 -7.21
C SER A 33 10.03 0.71 -7.40
N GLN A 34 9.64 1.05 -8.63
CA GLN A 34 9.02 2.35 -8.94
C GLN A 34 7.71 2.56 -8.17
N ALA A 35 6.88 1.52 -8.06
CA ALA A 35 5.65 1.59 -7.29
C ALA A 35 5.92 1.81 -5.81
N LEU A 36 6.91 1.11 -5.23
CA LEU A 36 7.28 1.27 -3.82
C LEU A 36 7.85 2.67 -3.54
N ASP A 37 8.73 3.17 -4.39
CA ASP A 37 9.26 4.53 -4.27
C ASP A 37 8.11 5.55 -4.31
N ARG A 38 7.16 5.36 -5.22
CA ARG A 38 5.99 6.24 -5.33
C ARG A 38 5.08 6.16 -4.11
N VAL A 39 4.91 4.97 -3.54
CA VAL A 39 4.18 4.82 -2.27
C VAL A 39 4.88 5.56 -1.14
N GLU A 40 6.21 5.53 -1.07
CA GLU A 40 6.97 6.20 -0.01
C GLU A 40 6.95 7.73 -0.14
N HIS A 41 6.83 8.26 -1.36
CA HIS A 41 6.84 9.71 -1.62
C HIS A 41 5.45 10.36 -1.74
N ASP A 42 4.50 9.69 -2.40
CA ASP A 42 3.21 10.31 -2.79
C ASP A 42 2.05 9.90 -1.86
N VAL A 43 2.24 8.91 -0.98
CA VAL A 43 1.19 8.39 -0.09
C VAL A 43 1.51 8.73 1.36
N GLU A 44 0.47 9.05 2.14
CA GLU A 44 0.58 9.23 3.58
C GLU A 44 1.15 7.97 4.27
N GLN A 45 2.20 8.14 5.06
CA GLN A 45 2.95 7.03 5.65
C GLN A 45 2.33 6.55 6.97
N THR A 46 1.08 6.08 6.90
CA THR A 46 0.42 5.47 8.06
C THR A 46 1.12 4.16 8.48
N PRO A 47 0.95 3.69 9.73
CA PRO A 47 1.54 2.43 10.18
C PRO A 47 1.19 1.24 9.28
N GLU A 48 -0.01 1.25 8.70
CA GLU A 48 -0.46 0.22 7.75
C GLU A 48 0.28 0.27 6.42
N VAL A 49 0.51 1.46 5.86
CA VAL A 49 1.25 1.65 4.61
C VAL A 49 2.70 1.24 4.79
N GLN A 50 3.34 1.64 5.90
CA GLN A 50 4.70 1.22 6.21
C GLN A 50 4.82 -0.30 6.34
N ARG A 51 3.83 -0.95 6.97
CA ARG A 51 3.79 -2.41 7.06
C ARG A 51 3.61 -3.06 5.69
N LEU A 52 2.80 -2.47 4.82
CA LEU A 52 2.64 -2.91 3.43
C LEU A 52 3.98 -2.82 2.68
N VAL A 53 4.62 -1.65 2.69
CA VAL A 53 5.92 -1.41 2.04
C VAL A 53 6.98 -2.40 2.55
N ALA A 54 7.08 -2.58 3.86
CA ALA A 54 8.02 -3.53 4.47
C ALA A 54 7.73 -4.98 4.06
N PHE A 55 6.45 -5.37 3.98
CA PHE A 55 6.05 -6.69 3.48
C PHE A 55 6.48 -6.90 2.04
N TYR A 56 6.23 -5.92 1.17
CA TYR A 56 6.68 -5.97 -0.22
C TYR A 56 8.19 -6.08 -0.28
N ARG A 57 8.95 -5.15 0.33
CA ARG A 57 10.43 -5.18 0.33
C ARG A 57 11.01 -6.51 0.80
N LYS A 58 10.40 -7.17 1.79
CA LYS A 58 10.84 -8.48 2.29
C LYS A 58 10.39 -9.68 1.45
N SER A 59 9.35 -9.54 0.63
CA SER A 59 8.85 -10.64 -0.19
C SER A 59 9.81 -10.93 -1.35
N GLN A 60 10.51 -12.08 -1.26
CA GLN A 60 11.46 -12.57 -2.27
C GLN A 60 10.80 -13.27 -3.47
N ARG A 61 9.54 -13.74 -3.32
CA ARG A 61 8.84 -14.54 -4.34
C ARG A 61 7.84 -13.75 -5.20
N GLY A 62 7.89 -12.43 -5.13
CA GLY A 62 6.84 -11.58 -5.69
C GLY A 62 5.56 -11.63 -4.84
N VAL A 63 4.67 -10.69 -5.09
CA VAL A 63 3.33 -10.64 -4.48
C VAL A 63 2.36 -10.73 -5.65
N ALA A 64 1.66 -11.85 -5.77
CA ALA A 64 0.72 -12.15 -6.86
C ALA A 64 -0.72 -12.09 -6.34
#